data_AF-A0A073JU08-F1
#
_entry.id   AF-A0A073JU08-F1
#
_cell.length_a   1.000
_cell.length_b   1.000
_cell.length_c   1.000
_cell.angle_alpha   90.00
_cell.angle_beta   90.00
_cell.angle_gamma   90.00
#
_symmetry.space_group_name_H-M   'P 1'
#
loop_
_entity.id
_entity.type
_entity.pdbx_description
1 polymer ?
#
loop_
_entity_poly.entity_id
_entity_poly.type
_entity_poly.pdbx_seq_one_letter_code
_entity_poly.pdbx_strand_id
1 'polypeptide(L)'
;MKKEEIFEKVKSVFKDNEIRTEDLQLSHQLGSGVLKIDSVKFMKLMVDLENEFDIELDYRDTFGQDNTLDELIDYIQTKYAS
;
A
#
# COMPACT_ATOMS: atom_id res chain seq x y z
N MET A 1 7.65 9.90 -9.76
CA MET A 1 8.18 9.84 -8.37
C MET A 1 9.11 8.64 -8.25
N LYS A 2 10.17 8.71 -7.43
CA LYS A 2 11.09 7.57 -7.26
C LYS A 2 10.49 6.50 -6.35
N LYS A 3 10.87 5.23 -6.53
CA LYS A 3 10.33 4.10 -5.76
C LYS A 3 10.59 4.26 -4.26
N GLU A 4 11.75 4.78 -3.88
CA GLU A 4 12.11 5.06 -2.49
C GLU A 4 11.23 6.13 -1.85
N GLU A 5 10.88 7.17 -2.60
CA GLU A 5 9.97 8.22 -2.11
C GLU A 5 8.56 7.65 -1.91
N ILE A 6 8.09 6.80 -2.83
CA ILE A 6 6.76 6.16 -2.73
C ILE A 6 6.73 5.25 -1.50
N PHE A 7 7.79 4.46 -1.29
CA PHE A 7 7.91 3.58 -0.12
C PHE A 7 7.82 4.36 1.20
N GLU A 8 8.50 5.51 1.33
CA GLU A 8 8.43 6.32 2.55
C GLU A 8 7.04 6.96 2.75
N LYS A 9 6.38 7.39 1.68
CA LYS A 9 4.98 7.86 1.76
C LYS A 9 4.02 6.75 2.17
N VAL A 10 4.12 5.56 1.56
CA VAL A 10 3.32 4.39 1.93
C VAL A 10 3.53 4.04 3.40
N LYS A 11 4.77 4.09 3.90
CA LYS A 11 5.05 3.90 5.34
C LYS A 11 4.37 4.94 6.22
N SER A 12 4.28 6.20 5.79
CA SER A 12 3.54 7.23 6.52
C SER A 12 2.06 6.88 6.60
N VAL A 13 1.43 6.56 5.46
CA VAL A 13 0.01 6.20 5.39
C VAL A 13 -0.28 4.94 6.23
N PHE A 14 0.63 3.97 6.25
CA PHE A 14 0.51 2.78 7.09
C PHE A 14 0.49 3.15 8.58
N LYS A 15 1.38 4.05 9.02
CA LYS A 15 1.41 4.52 10.41
C LYS A 15 0.12 5.26 10.79
N ASP A 16 -0.39 6.10 9.89
CA ASP A 16 -1.65 6.83 10.10
C ASP A 16 -2.88 5.89 10.18
N ASN A 17 -2.75 4.69 9.61
CA ASN A 17 -3.72 3.59 9.68
C ASN A 17 -3.45 2.58 10.80
N GLU A 18 -2.56 2.92 11.75
CA GLU A 18 -2.17 2.06 12.88
C GLU A 18 -1.60 0.70 12.44
N ILE A 19 -0.96 0.66 11.27
CA ILE A 19 -0.24 -0.51 10.74
C ILE A 19 1.23 -0.37 11.14
N ARG A 20 1.78 -1.40 11.79
CA ARG A 20 3.18 -1.40 12.24
C ARG A 20 4.13 -1.47 11.05
N THR A 21 5.12 -0.57 11.01
CA THR A 21 6.08 -0.46 9.90
C THR A 21 7.54 -0.70 10.31
N GLU A 22 7.81 -1.09 11.56
CA GLU A 22 9.17 -1.20 12.12
C GLU A 22 10.03 -2.21 11.35
N ASP A 23 9.44 -3.35 10.97
CA ASP A 23 10.09 -4.42 10.22
C ASP A 23 9.54 -4.54 8.78
N LEU A 24 8.98 -3.47 8.22
CA LEU A 24 8.32 -3.52 6.90
C LEU A 24 9.31 -3.85 5.78
N GLN A 25 9.03 -4.90 5.01
CA GLN A 25 9.80 -5.30 3.84
C GLN A 25 8.92 -5.30 2.59
N LEU A 26 9.52 -5.06 1.42
CA LEU A 26 8.83 -5.07 0.13
C LEU A 26 8.16 -6.41 -0.18
N SER A 27 8.73 -7.52 0.30
CA SER A 27 8.20 -8.87 0.13
C SER A 27 7.00 -9.20 1.03
N HIS A 28 6.65 -8.33 1.99
CA HIS A 28 5.53 -8.60 2.89
C HIS A 28 4.20 -8.50 2.16
N GLN A 29 3.36 -9.51 2.39
CA GLN A 29 2.00 -9.56 1.86
C GLN A 29 1.08 -8.61 2.64
N LEU A 30 0.19 -7.89 1.95
CA LEU A 30 -0.64 -6.84 2.53
C LEU A 30 -1.72 -7.36 3.49
N GLY A 31 -2.28 -8.55 3.25
CA GLY A 31 -3.38 -9.12 4.04
C GLY A 31 -2.97 -10.26 4.97
N SER A 32 -1.71 -10.70 4.92
CA SER A 32 -1.25 -11.90 5.62
C SER A 32 0.11 -11.69 6.31
N GLY A 33 0.50 -12.65 7.15
CA GLY A 33 1.82 -12.65 7.79
C GLY A 33 2.01 -11.49 8.77
N VAL A 34 2.91 -10.56 8.43
CA VAL A 34 3.28 -9.40 9.26
C VAL A 34 2.24 -8.27 9.15
N LEU A 35 1.70 -8.05 7.95
CA LEU A 35 0.66 -7.06 7.68
C LEU A 35 -0.69 -7.77 7.77
N LYS A 36 -1.14 -8.03 8.99
CA LYS A 36 -2.47 -8.62 9.24
C LYS A 36 -3.58 -7.58 9.06
N ILE A 37 -3.67 -7.02 7.86
CA ILE A 37 -4.63 -5.98 7.54
C ILE A 37 -5.96 -6.65 7.21
N ASP A 38 -6.95 -6.48 8.09
CA ASP A 38 -8.31 -6.95 7.82
C ASP A 38 -8.94 -6.19 6.64
N SER A 39 -10.05 -6.71 6.10
CA SER A 39 -10.68 -6.14 4.90
C SER A 39 -11.16 -4.70 5.08
N VAL A 40 -11.57 -4.29 6.29
CA VAL A 40 -12.03 -2.92 6.57
C VAL A 40 -10.85 -1.96 6.59
N LYS A 41 -9.77 -2.33 7.29
CA LYS A 41 -8.51 -1.57 7.30
C LYS A 41 -7.88 -1.51 5.91
N PHE A 42 -7.98 -2.59 5.14
CA PHE A 42 -7.47 -2.63 3.77
C PHE A 42 -8.18 -1.61 2.88
N MET A 43 -9.52 -1.58 2.90
CA MET A 43 -10.29 -0.59 2.15
C MET A 43 -9.95 0.84 2.55
N LYS A 44 -9.84 1.10 3.87
CA LYS A 44 -9.44 2.42 4.36
C LYS A 44 -8.02 2.80 3.88
N LEU A 45 -7.08 1.87 4.01
CA LEU A 45 -5.69 2.06 3.57
C LEU A 45 -5.63 2.43 2.08
N MET A 46 -6.39 1.73 1.22
CA MET A 46 -6.41 2.04 -0.21
C MET A 46 -6.93 3.45 -0.48
N VAL A 47 -8.01 3.87 0.19
CA VAL A 47 -8.54 5.25 0.08
C VAL A 47 -7.52 6.30 0.55
N ASP A 48 -6.83 6.04 1.65
CA ASP A 48 -5.81 6.96 2.16
C ASP A 48 -4.58 7.05 1.22
N LEU A 49 -4.23 5.95 0.55
CA LEU A 49 -3.21 5.95 -0.50
C LEU A 49 -3.66 6.73 -1.74
N GLU A 50 -4.90 6.55 -2.20
CA GLU A 50 -5.47 7.36 -3.29
C GLU A 50 -5.36 8.86 -3.00
N ASN A 51 -5.73 9.26 -1.77
CA ASN A 51 -5.65 10.66 -1.34
C ASN A 51 -4.21 11.19 -1.23
N GLU A 52 -3.26 10.38 -0.71
CA GLU A 52 -1.86 10.80 -0.54
C GLU A 52 -1.11 10.97 -1.88
N PHE A 53 -1.49 10.18 -2.89
CA PHE A 53 -0.84 10.16 -4.20
C PHE A 53 -1.64 10.86 -5.30
N ASP A 54 -2.88 11.28 -5.03
CA ASP A 54 -3.82 11.87 -5.99
C ASP A 54 -4.04 10.96 -7.22
N ILE A 55 -4.34 9.69 -6.96
CA ILE A 55 -4.54 8.63 -7.98
C ILE A 55 -5.80 7.81 -7.69
N GLU A 56 -6.30 7.11 -8.70
CA GLU A 56 -7.36 6.11 -8.56
C GLU A 56 -6.78 4.69 -8.62
N LEU A 57 -7.04 3.89 -7.58
CA LEU A 57 -6.54 2.53 -7.44
C LEU A 57 -7.68 1.53 -7.67
N ASP A 58 -7.54 0.65 -8.67
CA ASP A 58 -8.53 -0.40 -8.90
C ASP A 58 -8.22 -1.64 -8.05
N TYR A 59 -8.31 -1.50 -6.73
CA TYR A 59 -7.82 -2.52 -5.79
C TYR A 59 -8.75 -3.72 -5.61
N ARG A 60 -10.01 -3.64 -6.04
CA ARG A 60 -10.97 -4.74 -5.84
C ARG A 60 -10.69 -5.93 -6.76
N ASP A 61 -10.17 -5.64 -7.96
CA ASP A 61 -9.80 -6.66 -8.94
C ASP A 61 -8.27 -6.87 -9.02
N THR A 62 -7.48 -5.88 -8.59
CA THR A 62 -6.00 -5.91 -8.67
C THR A 62 -5.34 -6.46 -7.41
N PHE A 63 -5.88 -6.19 -6.22
CA PHE A 63 -5.24 -6.56 -4.94
C PHE A 63 -6.04 -7.60 -4.16
N GLY A 64 -5.45 -8.79 -4.02
CA GLY A 64 -5.88 -9.85 -3.11
C GLY A 64 -5.02 -9.95 -1.85
N GLN A 65 -5.27 -10.98 -1.06
CA GLN A 65 -4.57 -11.24 0.21
C GLN A 65 -3.07 -11.56 0.03
N ASP A 66 -2.69 -12.01 -1.17
CA ASP A 66 -1.34 -12.49 -1.45
C ASP A 66 -0.40 -11.43 -2.04
N ASN A 67 -0.93 -10.26 -2.40
CA ASN A 67 -0.13 -9.20 -2.99
C ASN A 67 0.89 -8.64 -2.01
N THR A 68 2.08 -8.37 -2.53
CA THR A 68 3.18 -7.81 -1.76
C THR A 68 3.17 -6.29 -1.75
N LEU A 69 3.87 -5.71 -0.78
CA LEU A 69 4.11 -4.27 -0.74
C LEU A 69 4.87 -3.76 -1.98
N ASP A 70 5.76 -4.58 -2.54
CA ASP A 70 6.48 -4.24 -3.77
C ASP A 70 5.53 -4.00 -4.95
N GLU A 71 4.57 -4.92 -5.13
CA GLU A 71 3.56 -4.83 -6.18
C GLU A 71 2.65 -3.61 -5.99
N LEU A 72 2.29 -3.28 -4.74
CA LEU A 72 1.53 -2.07 -4.45
C LEU A 72 2.28 -0.81 -4.85
N ILE A 73 3.57 -0.75 -4.54
CA ILE A 73 4.41 0.40 -4.85
C ILE A 73 4.62 0.55 -6.36
N ASP A 74 4.85 -0.55 -7.07
CA ASP A 74 4.99 -0.53 -8.53
C ASP A 74 3.69 -0.11 -9.22
N TYR A 75 2.54 -0.52 -8.67
CA TYR A 75 1.24 -0.09 -9.16
C TYR A 75 1.01 1.41 -8.94
N ILE A 76 1.28 1.93 -7.73
CA ILE A 76 1.21 3.36 -7.42
C ILE A 76 2.16 4.15 -8.33
N GLN A 77 3.39 3.67 -8.52
CA GLN A 77 4.36 4.33 -9.38
C GLN A 77 3.87 4.43 -10.83
N THR A 78 3.28 3.36 -11.35
CA THR A 78 2.71 3.31 -12.70
C THR A 78 1.55 4.30 -12.83
N LYS A 79 0.65 4.35 -11.85
CA LYS A 79 -0.51 5.26 -11.84
C LYS A 79 -0.09 6.72 -11.74
N TYR A 80 0.87 7.03 -10.88
CA TYR A 80 1.39 8.39 -10.73
C TYR A 80 2.13 8.91 -11.99
N ALA A 81 2.72 8.01 -12.77
CA ALA A 81 3.44 8.36 -14.00
C ALA A 81 2.53 8.50 -15.23
N SER A 82 1.25 8.14 -15.10
CA SER A 82 0.24 8.22 -16.16
C SER A 82 -0.41 9.60 -16.20
#